data_AF-A0A6J6UG26-F1
#
_entry.id   AF-A0A6J6UG26-F1
#
_cell.length_a   1.000
_cell.length_b   1.000
_cell.length_c   1.000
_cell.angle_alpha   90.00
_cell.angle_beta   90.00
_cell.angle_gamma   90.00
#
_symmetry.space_group_name_H-M   'P 1'
#
loop_
_entity.id
_entity.type
_entity.pdbx_description
1 polymer ?
#
loop_
_entity_poly.entity_id
_entity_poly.type
_entity_poly.pdbx_seq_one_letter_code
_entity_poly.pdbx_strand_id
1 'polypeptide(L)' 'MKVATEAIMIVVGSEGKGLARLTREKCDLVISIPISATTESLNASVATAIALFWVDQARRKG' A
#
# COMPACT_ATOMS: atom_id res chain seq x y z
N MET A 1 5.01 16.37 0.55
CA MET A 1 4.66 15.58 -0.65
C MET A 1 3.18 15.24 -0.58
N LYS A 2 2.36 15.68 -1.54
CA LYS A 2 0.94 15.30 -1.57
C LYS A 2 0.77 14.00 -2.36
N VAL A 3 1.29 12.91 -1.81
CA VAL A 3 1.41 11.59 -2.47
C VAL A 3 0.08 11.09 -3.06
N ALA A 4 -1.02 11.32 -2.36
CA ALA A 4 -2.33 10.80 -2.77
C ALA A 4 -3.11 11.69 -3.76
N THR A 5 -2.75 12.98 -3.89
CA THR A 5 -3.52 13.92 -4.75
C THR A 5 -2.96 14.02 -6.17
N GLU A 6 -1.80 13.43 -6.45
CA GLU A 6 -1.20 13.34 -7.78
C GLU A 6 -1.37 11.92 -8.37
N ALA A 7 -0.83 11.71 -9.58
CA ALA A 7 -0.77 10.39 -10.19
C ALA A 7 0.15 9.47 -9.35
N ILE A 8 -0.37 8.31 -8.96
CA ILE A 8 0.33 7.35 -8.10
C ILE A 8 0.13 5.94 -8.64
N MET A 9 1.19 5.14 -8.57
CA MET A 9 1.12 3.70 -8.77
C MET A 9 1.16 3.00 -7.41
N ILE A 10 0.14 2.19 -7.11
CA ILE A 10 0.14 1.33 -5.92
C ILE A 10 0.68 -0.03 -6.32
N VAL A 11 1.79 -0.42 -5.71
CA VAL A 11 2.42 -1.73 -5.93
C VAL A 11 2.17 -2.60 -4.71
N VAL A 12 1.56 -3.76 -4.92
CA VAL A 12 1.27 -4.74 -3.86
C VAL A 12 2.02 -6.03 -4.14
N GLY A 13 2.64 -6.57 -3.09
CA GLY A 13 3.38 -7.82 -3.16
C GLY A 13 2.48 -9.04 -3.34
N SER A 14 3.08 -10.15 -3.79
CA SER A 14 2.38 -11.43 -3.87
C SER A 14 2.09 -11.99 -2.48
N GLU A 15 1.06 -12.82 -2.36
CA GLU A 15 0.81 -13.58 -1.14
C GLU A 15 2.03 -14.45 -0.76
N GLY A 16 2.29 -14.56 0.54
CA GLY A 16 3.45 -15.27 1.09
C GLY A 16 4.77 -14.50 0.98
N LYS A 17 5.31 -14.35 -0.23
CA LYS A 17 6.64 -13.73 -0.45
C LYS A 17 6.65 -12.21 -0.33
N GLY A 18 5.49 -11.57 -0.34
CA GLY A 18 5.36 -10.12 -0.28
C GLY A 18 5.97 -9.42 -1.48
N LEU A 19 6.50 -8.21 -1.25
CA LEU A 19 7.08 -7.38 -2.30
C LEU A 19 8.52 -7.82 -2.59
N ALA A 20 8.82 -8.13 -3.86
CA ALA A 20 10.17 -8.50 -4.27
C ALA A 20 11.17 -7.37 -3.95
N ARG A 21 12.38 -7.73 -3.51
CA ARG A 21 13.42 -6.78 -3.08
C ARG A 21 13.67 -5.65 -4.10
N LEU A 22 13.93 -6.01 -5.36
CA LEU A 22 14.19 -5.04 -6.42
C LEU A 22 12.98 -4.16 -6.73
N THR A 23 11.76 -4.68 -6.57
CA THR A 23 10.54 -3.89 -6.71
C THR A 23 10.43 -2.87 -5.57
N ARG A 24 10.71 -3.30 -4.33
CA ARG A 24 10.74 -2.43 -3.14
C ARG A 24 11.76 -1.31 -3.28
N GLU A 25 12.95 -1.60 -3.80
CA GLU A 25 14.01 -0.61 -4.02
C GLU A 25 13.68 0.42 -5.10
N LYS A 26 12.77 0.09 -6.03
CA LYS A 26 12.30 1.00 -7.08
C LYS A 26 11.11 1.86 -6.65
N CYS A 27 10.45 1.54 -5.54
CA CYS A 27 9.34 2.35 -5.05
C CYS A 27 9.87 3.60 -4.37
N ASP A 28 9.32 4.77 -4.71
CA ASP A 28 9.65 6.03 -4.04
C ASP A 28 9.31 6.00 -2.54
N LEU A 29 8.24 5.28 -2.19
CA LEU A 29 7.75 5.11 -0.83
C LEU A 29 7.38 3.65 -0.58
N VAL A 30 7.67 3.19 0.63
CA VAL A 30 7.25 1.89 1.14
C VAL A 30 6.46 2.12 2.42
N ILE A 31 5.21 1.68 2.43
CA ILE A 31 4.28 1.82 3.55
C ILE A 31 3.80 0.46 4.05
N SER A 32 3.28 0.42 5.26
CA SER A 32 2.61 -0.75 5.82
C SER A 32 1.27 -0.35 6.43
N ILE A 33 0.31 -1.28 6.41
CA ILE A 33 -0.94 -1.14 7.16
C ILE A 33 -0.67 -1.66 8.57
N PRO A 34 -0.91 -0.86 9.62
CA PRO A 34 -0.81 -1.35 10.99
C PRO A 34 -1.78 -2.50 11.21
N ILE A 35 -1.28 -3.63 11.70
CA ILE A 35 -2.07 -4.82 12.04
C ILE A 35 -1.78 -5.27 13.47
N SER A 36 -2.69 -6.04 14.05
CA SER A 36 -2.47 -6.66 15.36
C SER A 36 -1.24 -7.57 15.31
N ALA A 37 -0.48 -7.62 16.41
CA ALA A 37 0.69 -8.51 16.53
C ALA A 37 0.34 -10.00 16.39
N THR A 38 -0.93 -10.37 16.59
CA THR A 38 -1.44 -11.75 16.41
C THR A 38 -1.73 -12.12 14.95
N THR A 39 -1.69 -11.15 14.04
CA THR A 39 -1.96 -11.36 12.61
C THR A 39 -0.65 -11.22 11.84
N GLU A 40 -0.25 -12.27 11.13
CA GLU A 40 1.02 -12.25 10.39
C GLU A 40 0.99 -11.33 9.16
N SER A 41 -0.13 -11.30 8.44
CA SER A 41 -0.30 -10.47 7.24
C SER A 41 -1.76 -10.28 6.87
N LEU A 42 -2.02 -9.30 6.00
CA LEU A 42 -3.30 -9.15 5.31
C LEU A 42 -3.25 -9.87 3.97
N ASN A 43 -4.42 -10.31 3.50
CA ASN A 43 -4.59 -10.71 2.12
C ASN A 43 -4.19 -9.55 1.18
N ALA A 44 -3.55 -9.85 0.04
CA ALA A 44 -3.10 -8.83 -0.90
C ALA A 44 -4.24 -7.94 -1.43
N SER A 45 -5.41 -8.52 -1.70
CA SER A 45 -6.59 -7.77 -2.14
C SER A 45 -7.12 -6.83 -1.05
N VAL A 46 -7.13 -7.28 0.21
CA VAL A 46 -7.55 -6.46 1.36
C VAL A 46 -6.58 -5.30 1.58
N ALA A 47 -5.27 -5.56 1.54
CA ALA A 47 -4.26 -4.52 1.64
C ALA A 47 -4.39 -3.48 0.50
N THR A 48 -4.64 -3.95 -0.72
CA THR A 48 -4.88 -3.08 -1.88
C THR A 48 -6.11 -2.21 -1.70
N ALA A 49 -7.23 -2.80 -1.26
CA ALA A 49 -8.49 -2.08 -1.05
C ALA A 49 -8.35 -0.97 0.00
N ILE A 50 -7.67 -1.26 1.12
CA ILE A 50 -7.39 -0.27 2.17
C ILE A 50 -6.54 0.89 1.61
N ALA A 51 -5.47 0.58 0.88
CA ALA A 51 -4.61 1.61 0.29
C ALA A 51 -5.39 2.51 -0.68
N LEU A 52 -6.21 1.93 -1.56
CA LEU A 52 -7.06 2.67 -2.50
C LEU A 52 -8.08 3.55 -1.78
N PHE A 53 -8.72 3.04 -0.71
CA PHE A 53 -9.66 3.81 0.10
C PHE A 53 -9.00 5.06 0.70
N TRP A 54 -7.79 4.94 1.24
CA TRP A 54 -7.07 6.10 1.78
C TRP A 54 -6.69 7.12 0.71
N VAL A 55 -6.29 6.67 -0.49
CA VAL A 55 -6.04 7.56 -1.63
C VAL A 55 -7.30 8.30 -2.03
N ASP A 56 -8.44 7.60 -2.17
CA ASP A 56 -9.73 8.20 -2.50
C ASP A 56 -10.17 9.22 -1.44
N GLN A 57 -10.06 8.88 -0.15
CA GLN A 57 -10.37 9.80 0.96
C GLN A 57 -9.52 11.06 0.94
N ALA A 58 -8.22 10.93 0.65
CA ALA A 58 -7.33 12.10 0.55
C ALA A 58 -7.69 12.98 -0.66
N ARG A 59 -8.09 12.38 -1.79
CA ARG A 59 -8.52 13.11 -2.99
C ARG A 59 -9.84 13.82 -2.81
N ARG A 60 -10.80 13.27 -2.05
CA ARG A 60 -12.08 13.93 -1.76
C ARG A 60 -11.94 15.16 -0.86
N LYS A 61 -10.88 15.24 -0.06
CA LYS A 61 -10.62 16.34 0.89
C LYS A 61 -9.78 17.48 0.31
N GLY A 62 -9.14 17.26 -0.84
CA GLY A 62 -8.32 18.25 -1.55
C GLY A 62 -9.12 18.93 -2.65
#